data_AF-A0A956S1M2-F1
#
_entry.id   AF-A0A956S1M2-F1
#
_cell.length_a   1.000
_cell.length_b   1.000
_cell.length_c   1.000
_cell.angle_alpha   90.00
_cell.angle_beta   90.00
_cell.angle_gamma   90.00
#
_symmetry.space_group_name_H-M   'P 1'
#
loop_
_entity.id
_entity.type
_entity.pdbx_description
1 polymer ?
#
loop_
_entity_poly.entity_id
_entity_poly.type
_entity_poly.pdbx_seq_one_letter_code
_entity_poly.pdbx_strand_id
1 'polypeptide(L)'
;MTSQQGVLFDLDGVVVMSEHLKAQSHSATVTAFGGDVPPEFYATIMGQSHDVVRRAFIGASGKSIDPNAYSDVYESDLHTRMRSDIRAAEGAPALLASLNQHNYSLALVTSSLTWMMDLALSMTQTGQHFHTKICADDVQRHKPAP
;
A
#
# COMPACT_ATOMS: atom_id res chain seq x y z
N MET A 1 19.12 -32.68 1.71
CA MET A 1 18.35 -31.64 1.00
C MET A 1 18.28 -30.44 1.92
N THR A 2 18.93 -29.33 1.61
CA THR A 2 18.73 -28.08 2.35
C THR A 2 17.37 -27.53 1.94
N SER A 3 16.39 -27.55 2.85
CA SER A 3 15.08 -26.94 2.61
C SER A 3 15.27 -25.44 2.40
N GLN A 4 14.97 -24.92 1.21
CA GLN A 4 14.98 -23.49 0.96
C GLN A 4 13.83 -22.85 1.76
N GLN A 5 14.18 -21.94 2.67
CA GLN A 5 13.21 -21.26 3.51
C GLN A 5 12.73 -19.99 2.81
N GLY A 6 11.42 -19.77 2.80
CA GLY A 6 10.78 -18.58 2.23
C GLY A 6 10.34 -17.60 3.31
N VAL A 7 10.45 -16.30 3.03
CA VAL A 7 9.94 -15.23 3.89
C VAL A 7 8.98 -14.37 3.07
N LEU A 8 7.77 -14.19 3.60
CA LEU A 8 6.74 -13.36 3.00
C LEU A 8 6.71 -12.01 3.71
N PHE A 9 6.77 -10.93 2.94
CA PHE A 9 6.71 -9.56 3.44
C PHE A 9 5.41 -8.91 2.99
N ASP A 10 4.77 -8.16 3.89
CA ASP A 10 3.83 -7.12 3.47
C ASP A 10 4.60 -5.90 2.92
N LEU A 11 3.90 -4.97 2.27
CA LEU A 11 4.50 -3.75 1.73
C LEU A 11 4.34 -2.57 2.69
N ASP A 12 3.09 -2.17 2.91
CA ASP A 12 2.73 -0.94 3.62
C ASP A 12 3.01 -1.10 5.12
N GLY A 13 3.73 -0.15 5.72
CA GLY A 13 4.13 -0.18 7.13
C GLY A 13 5.23 -1.21 7.47
N VAL A 14 5.64 -2.05 6.52
CA VAL A 14 6.66 -3.10 6.71
C VAL A 14 7.91 -2.85 5.87
N VAL A 15 7.76 -2.72 4.55
CA VAL A 15 8.88 -2.43 3.64
C VAL A 15 8.97 -0.94 3.34
N VAL A 16 7.82 -0.27 3.26
CA VAL A 16 7.73 1.16 2.96
C VAL A 16 6.78 1.89 3.91
N MET A 17 7.08 3.15 4.17
CA MET A 17 6.25 4.05 4.97
C MET A 17 5.26 4.79 4.05
N SER A 18 4.13 4.16 3.73
CA SER A 18 3.12 4.65 2.79
C SER A 18 1.77 5.00 3.44
N GLU A 19 1.48 4.47 4.62
CA GLU A 19 0.16 4.57 5.26
C GLU A 19 -0.28 6.01 5.50
N HIS A 20 0.63 6.86 5.96
CA HIS A 20 0.37 8.29 6.15
C HIS A 20 0.05 9.01 4.84
N LEU A 21 0.70 8.63 3.73
CA LEU A 21 0.43 9.19 2.40
C LEU A 21 -0.97 8.79 1.92
N LYS A 22 -1.35 7.52 2.09
CA LYS A 22 -2.70 7.03 1.76
C LYS A 22 -3.77 7.73 2.59
N ALA A 23 -3.54 7.89 3.89
CA ALA A 23 -4.45 8.60 4.79
C ALA A 23 -4.67 10.06 4.35
N GLN A 24 -3.58 10.77 4.04
CA GLN A 24 -3.63 12.13 3.52
C GLN A 24 -4.37 12.22 2.19
N SER A 25 -4.10 11.30 1.26
CA SER A 25 -4.77 11.28 -0.05
C SER A 25 -6.26 10.99 0.05
N HIS A 26 -6.68 10.07 0.93
CA HIS A 26 -8.09 9.81 1.16
C HIS A 26 -8.82 11.03 1.74
N SER A 27 -8.21 11.69 2.74
CA SER A 27 -8.74 12.91 3.34
C SER A 27 -8.82 14.06 2.32
N ALA A 28 -7.73 14.31 1.58
CA ALA A 28 -7.69 15.34 0.53
C ALA A 28 -8.73 15.09 -0.57
N THR A 29 -8.94 13.83 -0.96
CA THR A 29 -9.96 13.45 -1.94
C THR A 29 -11.36 13.79 -1.43
N VAL A 30 -11.68 13.42 -0.19
CA VAL A 30 -12.98 13.78 0.41
C VAL A 30 -13.18 15.30 0.46
N THR A 31 -12.13 16.06 0.82
CA THR A 31 -12.16 17.53 0.82
C THR A 31 -12.41 18.10 -0.57
N ALA A 32 -11.84 17.51 -1.62
CA ALA A 32 -12.06 17.93 -3.01
C ALA A 32 -13.54 17.78 -3.43
N PHE A 33 -14.28 16.84 -2.84
CA PHE A 33 -15.73 16.67 -3.03
C PHE A 33 -16.57 17.40 -1.97
N GLY A 34 -15.97 18.29 -1.18
CA GLY A 34 -16.64 19.15 -0.20
C GLY A 34 -17.04 18.45 1.10
N GLY A 35 -16.53 17.23 1.35
CA GLY A 35 -16.61 16.56 2.65
C GLY A 35 -15.49 16.98 3.58
N ASP A 36 -15.52 16.47 4.81
CA ASP A 36 -14.47 16.69 5.80
C ASP A 36 -14.29 15.39 6.61
N VAL A 37 -13.30 14.58 6.22
CA VAL A 37 -12.93 13.36 6.94
C VAL A 37 -11.44 13.46 7.23
N PRO A 38 -11.04 13.47 8.51
CA PRO A 38 -9.64 13.65 8.89
C PRO A 38 -8.81 12.41 8.54
N PRO A 39 -7.51 12.55 8.20
CA PRO A 39 -6.66 11.42 7.79
C PRO A 39 -6.53 10.34 8.86
N GLU A 40 -6.66 10.69 10.14
CA GLU A 40 -6.66 9.77 11.28
C GLU A 40 -7.76 8.71 11.20
N PHE A 41 -8.83 8.97 10.45
CA PHE A 41 -9.88 7.99 10.18
C PHE A 41 -9.32 6.72 9.53
N TYR A 42 -8.27 6.83 8.73
CA TYR A 42 -7.63 5.69 8.05
C TYR A 42 -7.17 4.61 9.04
N ALA A 43 -6.71 4.98 10.24
CA ALA A 43 -6.23 4.03 11.25
C ALA A 43 -7.31 3.03 11.69
N THR A 44 -8.59 3.37 11.53
CA THR A 44 -9.72 2.49 11.90
C THR A 44 -10.02 1.40 10.88
N ILE A 45 -9.50 1.53 9.65
CA ILE A 45 -9.83 0.72 8.48
C ILE A 45 -8.61 0.27 7.67
N MET A 46 -7.40 0.64 8.10
CA MET A 46 -6.15 0.24 7.45
C MET A 46 -5.97 -1.29 7.45
N GLY A 47 -5.24 -1.80 6.46
CA GLY A 47 -5.05 -3.24 6.23
C GLY A 47 -6.22 -3.95 5.52
N GLN A 48 -7.34 -3.27 5.31
CA GLN A 48 -8.44 -3.74 4.46
C GLN A 48 -8.15 -3.50 2.97
N SER A 49 -8.98 -4.07 2.09
CA SER A 49 -8.89 -3.80 0.65
C SER A 49 -9.17 -2.32 0.32
N HIS A 50 -8.59 -1.82 -0.77
CA HIS A 50 -8.79 -0.44 -1.22
C HIS A 50 -10.27 -0.08 -1.37
N ASP A 51 -11.08 -1.00 -1.90
CA ASP A 51 -12.52 -0.81 -2.10
C ASP A 51 -13.29 -0.67 -0.76
N VAL A 52 -12.90 -1.43 0.28
CA VAL A 52 -13.45 -1.26 1.63
C VAL A 52 -13.08 0.11 2.21
N VAL A 53 -11.81 0.51 2.09
CA VAL A 53 -11.34 1.80 2.59
C VAL A 53 -12.02 2.96 1.87
N ARG A 54 -12.10 2.92 0.54
CA ARG A 54 -12.78 3.94 -0.29
C ARG A 54 -14.23 4.11 0.14
N ARG A 55 -14.99 3.02 0.27
CA ARG A 55 -16.38 3.07 0.73
C ARG A 55 -16.50 3.69 2.12
N ALA A 56 -15.58 3.37 3.02
CA ALA A 56 -15.60 3.93 4.37
C ALA A 56 -15.38 5.45 4.36
N PHE A 57 -14.44 5.96 3.57
CA PHE A 57 -14.23 7.42 3.44
C PHE A 57 -15.41 8.13 2.76
N ILE A 58 -15.96 7.57 1.68
CA ILE A 58 -17.16 8.12 1.04
C ILE A 58 -18.33 8.15 2.04
N GLY A 59 -18.56 7.05 2.76
CA GLY A 59 -19.62 6.98 3.78
C GLY A 59 -19.43 7.97 4.93
N ALA A 60 -18.21 8.06 5.47
CA ALA A 60 -17.87 8.99 6.55
C ALA A 60 -17.99 10.45 6.11
N SER A 61 -17.80 10.76 4.83
CA SER A 61 -17.91 12.13 4.31
C SER A 61 -19.34 12.70 4.34
N GLY A 62 -20.36 11.84 4.42
CA GLY A 62 -21.76 12.24 4.28
C GLY A 62 -22.12 12.81 2.91
N LYS A 63 -21.25 12.65 1.89
CA LYS A 63 -21.46 13.13 0.52
C LYS A 63 -21.86 12.01 -0.42
N SER A 64 -22.56 12.37 -1.49
CA SER A 64 -22.79 11.50 -2.63
C SER A 64 -21.62 11.66 -3.61
N ILE A 65 -20.58 10.85 -3.44
CA ILE A 65 -19.39 10.87 -4.30
C ILE A 65 -19.44 9.64 -5.23
N ASP A 66 -19.24 9.86 -6.53
CA ASP A 66 -19.09 8.77 -7.48
C ASP A 66 -17.78 7.99 -7.19
N PRO A 67 -17.82 6.65 -7.05
CA PRO A 67 -16.64 5.87 -6.71
C PRO A 67 -15.50 5.95 -7.73
N ASN A 68 -15.79 6.14 -9.02
CA ASN A 68 -14.75 6.24 -10.05
C ASN A 68 -14.09 7.62 -9.98
N ALA A 69 -14.89 8.69 -9.89
CA ALA A 69 -14.37 10.04 -9.69
C ALA A 69 -13.53 10.17 -8.39
N TYR A 70 -13.94 9.47 -7.33
CA TYR A 70 -13.14 9.36 -6.11
C TYR A 70 -11.78 8.71 -6.39
N SER A 71 -11.78 7.56 -7.07
CA SER A 71 -10.55 6.83 -7.39
C SER A 71 -9.61 7.66 -8.26
N ASP A 72 -10.10 8.36 -9.28
CA ASP A 72 -9.26 9.21 -10.14
C ASP A 72 -8.53 10.32 -9.35
N VAL A 73 -9.24 11.00 -8.45
CA VAL A 73 -8.67 12.07 -7.61
C VAL A 73 -7.68 11.49 -6.59
N TYR A 74 -8.06 10.38 -5.94
CA TYR A 74 -7.23 9.71 -4.95
C TYR A 74 -5.92 9.20 -5.55
N GLU A 75 -5.98 8.50 -6.68
CA GLU A 75 -4.80 7.91 -7.31
C GLU A 75 -3.85 8.99 -7.81
N SER A 76 -4.36 10.08 -8.37
CA SER A 76 -3.55 11.22 -8.82
C SER A 76 -2.81 11.90 -7.66
N ASP A 77 -3.52 12.21 -6.56
CA ASP A 77 -2.91 12.81 -5.38
C ASP A 77 -1.92 11.85 -4.71
N LEU A 78 -2.28 10.57 -4.55
CA LEU A 78 -1.41 9.58 -3.94
C LEU A 78 -0.15 9.35 -4.75
N HIS A 79 -0.26 9.22 -6.08
CA HIS A 79 0.90 9.07 -6.96
C HIS A 79 1.87 10.24 -6.79
N THR A 80 1.35 11.47 -6.71
CA THR A 80 2.15 12.68 -6.48
C THR A 80 2.87 12.63 -5.12
N ARG A 81 2.15 12.30 -4.04
CA ARG A 81 2.72 12.17 -2.69
C ARG A 81 3.78 11.08 -2.62
N MET A 82 3.51 9.91 -3.19
CA MET A 82 4.46 8.81 -3.20
C MET A 82 5.76 9.18 -3.90
N ARG A 83 5.70 9.87 -5.05
CA ARG A 83 6.91 10.32 -5.75
C ARG A 83 7.76 11.31 -4.97
N SER A 84 7.15 12.12 -4.10
CA SER A 84 7.88 13.08 -3.27
C SER A 84 8.40 12.44 -1.97
N ASP A 85 7.53 11.72 -1.28
CA ASP A 85 7.64 11.53 0.16
C ASP A 85 7.75 10.08 0.60
N ILE A 86 7.54 9.09 -0.30
CA ILE A 86 7.66 7.69 0.11
C ILE A 86 9.09 7.35 0.52
N ARG A 87 9.23 6.60 1.62
CA ARG A 87 10.51 6.13 2.14
C ARG A 87 10.43 4.65 2.47
N ALA A 88 11.56 3.96 2.43
CA ALA A 88 11.66 2.63 3.00
C ALA A 88 11.42 2.71 4.52
N ALA A 89 10.83 1.67 5.10
CA ALA A 89 10.79 1.52 6.55
C ALA A 89 12.21 1.37 7.10
N GLU A 90 12.44 1.90 8.30
CA GLU A 90 13.75 1.84 8.95
C GLU A 90 14.20 0.38 9.12
N GLY A 91 15.44 0.08 8.74
CA GLY A 91 16.00 -1.27 8.81
C GLY A 91 15.52 -2.24 7.72
N ALA A 92 14.42 -1.97 7.01
CA ALA A 92 13.90 -2.87 5.99
C ALA A 92 14.92 -3.16 4.86
N PRO A 93 15.62 -2.17 4.27
CA PRO A 93 16.64 -2.44 3.26
C PRO A 93 17.77 -3.35 3.76
N ALA A 94 18.22 -3.13 5.00
CA ALA A 94 19.30 -3.91 5.61
C ALA A 94 18.87 -5.37 5.87
N LEU A 95 17.63 -5.56 6.36
CA LEU A 95 17.06 -6.89 6.57
C LEU A 95 16.89 -7.66 5.25
N LEU A 96 16.32 -7.02 4.22
CA LEU A 96 16.13 -7.63 2.91
C LEU A 96 17.46 -8.03 2.26
N ALA A 97 18.50 -7.20 2.39
CA ALA A 97 19.85 -7.53 1.92
C ALA A 97 20.44 -8.72 2.70
N SER A 98 20.31 -8.71 4.03
CA SER A 98 20.83 -9.80 4.88
C SER A 98 20.17 -11.14 4.59
N LEU A 99 18.84 -11.18 4.42
CA LEU A 99 18.14 -12.42 4.11
C LEU A 99 18.54 -13.00 2.74
N ASN A 100 18.74 -12.14 1.74
CA ASN A 100 19.26 -12.57 0.44
C ASN A 100 20.68 -13.15 0.56
N GLN A 101 21.57 -12.52 1.34
CA GLN A 101 22.92 -13.04 1.60
C GLN A 101 22.90 -14.44 2.27
N HIS A 102 21.87 -14.74 3.04
CA HIS A 102 21.66 -16.03 3.69
C HIS A 102 20.82 -17.02 2.87
N ASN A 103 20.58 -16.73 1.58
CA ASN A 103 19.86 -17.60 0.63
C ASN A 103 18.38 -17.85 0.95
N TYR A 104 17.71 -16.93 1.64
CA TYR A 104 16.25 -16.97 1.79
C TYR A 104 15.56 -16.53 0.49
N SER A 105 14.47 -17.21 0.13
CA SER A 105 13.59 -16.76 -0.96
C SER A 105 12.58 -15.75 -0.42
N LEU A 106 12.69 -14.49 -0.86
CA LEU A 106 11.78 -13.43 -0.41
C LEU A 106 10.64 -13.23 -1.40
N ALA A 107 9.42 -13.20 -0.87
CA ALA A 107 8.22 -12.83 -1.62
C ALA A 107 7.56 -11.60 -0.97
N LEU A 108 7.08 -10.67 -1.79
CA LEU A 108 6.24 -9.56 -1.35
C LEU A 108 4.78 -9.91 -1.60
N VAL A 109 3.91 -9.72 -0.62
CA VAL A 109 2.47 -9.99 -0.70
C VAL A 109 1.70 -8.81 -0.12
N THR A 110 1.05 -8.03 -0.98
CA THR A 110 0.40 -6.75 -0.60
C THR A 110 -1.05 -6.65 -1.08
N SER A 111 -1.85 -5.87 -0.34
CA SER A 111 -3.20 -5.45 -0.76
C SER A 111 -3.18 -4.18 -1.62
N SER A 112 -2.00 -3.65 -1.92
CA SER A 112 -1.83 -2.56 -2.88
C SER A 112 -1.97 -3.07 -4.32
N LEU A 113 -2.45 -2.19 -5.21
CA LEU A 113 -2.49 -2.44 -6.66
C LEU A 113 -1.07 -2.48 -7.23
N THR A 114 -0.91 -3.11 -8.40
CA THR A 114 0.39 -3.31 -9.07
C THR A 114 1.15 -1.99 -9.22
N TRP A 115 0.49 -0.94 -9.72
CA TRP A 115 1.12 0.36 -9.99
C TRP A 115 1.69 1.00 -8.71
N MET A 116 1.00 0.83 -7.58
CA MET A 116 1.39 1.39 -6.29
C MET A 116 2.58 0.64 -5.71
N MET A 117 2.53 -0.70 -5.79
CA MET A 117 3.65 -1.55 -5.40
C MET A 117 4.91 -1.21 -6.21
N ASP A 118 4.80 -1.14 -7.53
CA ASP A 118 5.95 -0.87 -8.41
C ASP A 118 6.54 0.52 -8.16
N LEU A 119 5.69 1.54 -8.02
CA LEU A 119 6.14 2.89 -7.68
C LEU A 119 6.88 2.90 -6.34
N ALA A 120 6.30 2.29 -5.30
CA ALA A 120 6.92 2.24 -3.98
C ALA A 120 8.30 1.57 -4.02
N LEU A 121 8.37 0.35 -4.58
CA LEU A 121 9.59 -0.43 -4.67
C LEU A 121 10.68 0.26 -5.51
N SER A 122 10.29 0.96 -6.57
CA SER A 122 11.20 1.75 -7.41
C SER A 122 11.77 2.95 -6.65
N MET A 123 10.90 3.74 -6.02
CA MET A 123 11.30 4.94 -5.26
C MET A 123 12.19 4.59 -4.07
N THR A 124 11.96 3.44 -3.42
CA THR A 124 12.74 3.01 -2.26
C THR A 124 13.91 2.09 -2.59
N GLN A 125 14.09 1.72 -3.87
CA GLN A 125 15.15 0.81 -4.33
C GLN A 125 15.17 -0.50 -3.52
N THR A 126 14.01 -1.10 -3.27
CA THR A 126 13.87 -2.37 -2.54
C THR A 126 13.37 -3.51 -3.43
N GLY A 127 12.89 -3.19 -4.63
CA GLY A 127 12.24 -4.16 -5.53
C GLY A 127 13.12 -5.33 -5.98
N GLN A 128 14.44 -5.14 -6.01
CA GLN A 128 15.43 -6.16 -6.41
C GLN A 128 15.57 -7.32 -5.41
N HIS A 129 15.08 -7.14 -4.18
CA HIS A 129 15.22 -8.15 -3.13
C HIS A 129 14.16 -9.26 -3.20
N PHE A 130 13.09 -9.06 -3.97
CA PHE A 130 11.94 -9.97 -4.02
C PHE A 130 11.96 -10.80 -5.30
N HIS A 131 11.89 -12.13 -5.13
CA HIS A 131 11.83 -13.10 -6.23
C HIS A 131 10.40 -13.26 -6.77
N THR A 132 9.42 -13.00 -5.91
CA THR A 132 8.01 -13.10 -6.22
C THR A 132 7.30 -11.90 -5.61
N LYS A 133 6.36 -11.34 -6.34
CA LYS A 133 5.53 -10.21 -5.90
C LYS A 133 4.09 -10.57 -6.24
N ILE A 134 3.21 -10.48 -5.24
CA ILE A 134 1.77 -10.70 -5.35
C ILE A 134 1.08 -9.45 -4.84
N CYS A 135 0.23 -8.86 -5.67
CA CYS A 135 -0.52 -7.65 -5.40
C CYS A 135 -2.03 -7.91 -5.39
N ALA A 136 -2.83 -6.87 -5.18
CA ALA A 136 -4.28 -6.99 -5.16
C ALA A 136 -4.86 -7.49 -6.49
N ASP A 137 -4.23 -7.15 -7.61
CA ASP A 137 -4.70 -7.51 -8.96
C ASP A 137 -4.49 -9.01 -9.27
N ASP A 138 -3.62 -9.69 -8.52
CA ASP A 138 -3.27 -11.10 -8.75
C ASP A 138 -4.26 -12.09 -8.10
N VAL A 139 -5.21 -11.62 -7.28
CA VAL A 139 -6.05 -12.48 -6.45
C VAL A 139 -7.54 -12.13 -6.53
N GLN A 140 -8.39 -13.16 -6.43
CA GLN A 140 -9.85 -12.99 -6.40
C GLN A 140 -10.42 -12.73 -5.00
N ARG A 141 -9.74 -13.22 -3.96
CA ARG A 141 -10.13 -13.04 -2.55
C ARG A 141 -9.03 -12.29 -1.84
N HIS A 142 -9.33 -11.08 -1.37
CA HIS A 142 -8.37 -10.24 -0.68
C HIS A 142 -8.29 -10.58 0.82
N LYS A 143 -7.26 -10.05 1.50
CA LYS A 143 -7.15 -10.12 2.98
C LYS A 143 -8.50 -9.73 3.61
N PRO A 144 -9.00 -10.49 4.60
CA PRO A 144 -8.31 -11.50 5.42
C PRO A 144 -8.38 -12.95 4.89
N ALA A 145 -8.81 -13.18 3.63
CA ALA A 145 -8.70 -14.51 3.04
C ALA A 145 -7.22 -14.95 2.96
N PRO A 146 -6.92 -16.25 3.19
CA PRO A 146 -5.55 -16.77 3.10
C PRO A 146 -5.03 -16.82 1.68
#